data_AF-A0A258DMZ4-F1
#
_entry.id   AF-A0A258DMZ4-F1
#
_cell.length_a   1.000
_cell.length_b   1.000
_cell.length_c   1.000
_cell.angle_alpha   90.00
_cell.angle_beta   90.00
_cell.angle_gamma   90.00
#
_symmetry.space_group_name_H-M   'P 1'
#
loop_
_entity.id
_entity.type
_entity.pdbx_description
1 polymer ?
#
loop_
_entity_poly.entity_id
_entity_poly.type
_entity_poly.pdbx_seq_one_letter_code
_entity_poly.pdbx_strand_id
1 'polypeptide(L)'
;MDFTTAIRSCLSQYATFRGRARRSEFWWFSLFVIGLELVAALVEGALGVDGFLSGLVHLLTLLPSLAVGARRLHDIGRSGWSQLLLIIPIL
;
A
#
# COMPACT_ATOMS: atom_id res chain seq x y z
N MET A 1 -9.60 -12.78 7.22
CA MET A 1 -8.15 -12.77 6.91
C MET A 1 -7.51 -11.98 8.03
N ASP A 2 -6.49 -12.54 8.65
CA ASP A 2 -5.84 -11.92 9.81
C ASP A 2 -4.77 -10.94 9.36
N PHE A 3 -4.40 -10.01 10.24
CA PHE A 3 -3.45 -8.92 9.95
C PHE A 3 -2.12 -9.44 9.40
N THR A 4 -1.46 -10.35 10.11
CA THR A 4 -0.15 -10.92 9.71
C THR A 4 -0.24 -11.66 8.38
N THR A 5 -1.35 -12.38 8.15
CA THR A 5 -1.60 -13.10 6.90
C THR A 5 -1.76 -12.14 5.73
N ALA A 6 -2.41 -10.99 5.94
CA ALA A 6 -2.54 -9.95 4.91
C ALA A 6 -1.20 -9.34 4.51
N ILE A 7 -0.35 -9.01 5.49
CA ILE A 7 0.99 -8.47 5.22
C ILE A 7 1.81 -9.49 4.43
N ARG A 8 1.85 -10.75 4.90
CA ARG A 8 2.59 -11.81 4.22
C ARG A 8 2.07 -12.05 2.79
N SER A 9 0.76 -12.05 2.60
CA SER A 9 0.13 -12.17 1.27
C SER A 9 0.60 -11.05 0.34
N CYS A 10 0.43 -9.79 0.74
CA CYS A 10 0.82 -8.64 -0.07
C CYS A 10 2.32 -8.59 -0.38
N LEU A 11 3.18 -8.87 0.60
CA LEU A 11 4.63 -8.89 0.38
C LEU A 11 5.08 -10.07 -0.48
N SER A 12 4.41 -11.23 -0.39
CA SER A 12 4.69 -12.37 -1.29
C SER A 12 4.24 -12.09 -2.72
N GLN A 13 3.22 -11.23 -2.89
CA GLN A 13 2.67 -10.81 -4.18
C GLN A 13 3.09 -9.38 -4.55
N TYR A 14 4.33 -9.01 -4.17
CA TYR A 14 4.88 -7.65 -4.23
C TYR A 14 4.63 -6.90 -5.55
N ALA A 15 4.87 -7.57 -6.69
CA ALA A 15 4.66 -7.02 -8.03
C ALA A 15 3.66 -7.85 -8.85
N THR A 16 2.75 -8.58 -8.18
CA THR A 16 1.73 -9.39 -8.86
C THR A 16 0.42 -8.61 -9.00
N PHE A 17 0.19 -8.05 -10.17
CA PHE A 17 -1.02 -7.27 -10.48
C PHE A 17 -2.22 -8.12 -10.93
N ARG A 18 -2.03 -9.44 -11.08
CA ARG A 18 -3.08 -10.38 -11.50
C ARG A 18 -3.77 -11.01 -10.29
N GLY A 19 -5.02 -11.45 -10.50
CA GLY A 19 -5.84 -12.08 -9.47
C GLY A 19 -6.74 -11.09 -8.72
N ARG A 20 -7.24 -11.52 -7.57
CA ARG A 20 -8.20 -10.77 -6.74
C ARG A 20 -7.69 -10.64 -5.31
N ALA A 21 -7.91 -9.49 -4.70
CA ALA A 21 -7.60 -9.23 -3.29
C ALA A 21 -8.91 -9.06 -2.51
N ARG A 22 -9.01 -9.74 -1.37
CA ARG A 22 -10.18 -9.62 -0.50
C ARG A 22 -10.21 -8.24 0.16
N ARG A 23 -11.39 -7.74 0.56
CA ARG A 23 -11.52 -6.45 1.27
C ARG A 23 -10.63 -6.36 2.51
N SER A 24 -10.55 -7.44 3.29
CA SER A 24 -9.70 -7.49 4.49
C SER A 24 -8.22 -7.50 4.18
N GLU A 25 -7.78 -8.15 3.08
CA GLU A 25 -6.38 -8.11 2.65
C GLU A 25 -5.95 -6.68 2.31
N PHE A 26 -6.77 -5.98 1.54
CA PHE A 26 -6.54 -4.58 1.17
C PHE A 26 -6.44 -3.68 2.42
N TRP A 27 -7.46 -3.69 3.28
CA TRP A 27 -7.50 -2.78 4.42
C TRP A 27 -6.43 -3.07 5.47
N TRP A 28 -6.11 -4.34 5.74
CA TRP A 28 -5.02 -4.66 6.66
C TRP A 28 -3.66 -4.22 6.14
N PHE A 29 -3.42 -4.38 4.83
CA PHE A 29 -2.18 -3.90 4.23
C PHE A 29 -2.10 -2.37 4.23
N SER A 30 -3.20 -1.67 3.92
CA SER A 30 -3.24 -0.20 4.01
C SER A 30 -2.97 0.29 5.43
N LEU A 31 -3.56 -0.35 6.45
CA LEU A 31 -3.29 0.00 7.86
C LEU A 31 -1.82 -0.26 8.25
N PHE A 32 -1.23 -1.34 7.74
CA PHE A 32 0.19 -1.61 7.94
C PHE A 32 1.08 -0.51 7.32
N VAL A 33 0.80 -0.09 6.08
CA VAL A 33 1.54 1.00 5.42
C VAL A 33 1.37 2.33 6.17
N ILE A 34 0.14 2.67 6.58
CA ILE A 34 -0.12 3.88 7.40
C ILE A 34 0.66 3.83 8.72
N GLY A 35 0.71 2.66 9.37
CA GLY A 35 1.47 2.47 10.59
C GLY A 35 2.98 2.64 10.40
N LEU A 36 3.54 2.10 9.30
CA LEU A 36 4.94 2.28 8.94
C LEU A 36 5.29 3.75 8.70
N GLU A 37 4.46 4.47 7.95
CA GLU A 37 4.63 5.91 7.68
C GLU A 37 4.58 6.73 8.97
N LEU A 38 3.65 6.42 9.87
CA LEU A 38 3.56 7.09 11.17
C LEU A 38 4.81 6.85 12.03
N VAL A 39 5.29 5.62 12.10
CA VAL A 39 6.52 5.29 12.83
C VAL A 39 7.73 5.97 12.21
N ALA A 40 7.84 5.98 10.87
CA ALA A 40 8.91 6.69 10.18
C ALA A 40 8.91 8.17 10.53
N ALA A 41 7.77 8.85 10.41
CA ALA A 41 7.64 10.28 10.73
C ALA A 41 8.02 10.60 12.19
N LEU A 42 7.63 9.75 13.15
CA LEU A 42 8.00 9.94 14.56
C LEU A 42 9.51 9.78 14.79
N VAL A 43 10.14 8.80 14.15
CA VAL A 43 11.59 8.58 14.26
C VAL A 43 12.37 9.71 13.60
N GLU A 44 11.93 10.17 12.43
CA GLU A 44 12.54 11.32 11.74
C GLU A 44 12.49 12.57 12.60
N GLY A 45 11.33 12.90 13.16
CA GLY A 45 11.17 14.04 14.06
C GLY A 45 12.00 13.95 15.35
N ALA A 46 12.24 12.74 15.85
CA ALA A 46 13.09 12.52 17.02
C ALA A 46 14.59 12.62 16.72
N LEU A 47 15.02 12.25 15.52
CA LEU A 47 16.43 12.21 15.10
C LEU A 47 16.86 13.45 14.31
N GLY A 48 15.91 14.29 13.87
CA GLY A 48 16.19 15.45 13.02
C GLY A 48 16.60 15.06 11.60
N VAL A 49 16.12 13.92 11.09
CA VAL A 49 16.43 13.39 9.75
C VAL A 49 15.18 13.41 8.88
N ASP A 50 14.83 14.58 8.35
CA ASP A 50 13.56 14.77 7.67
C ASP A 50 13.49 14.02 6.33
N GLY A 51 12.42 13.24 6.14
CA GLY A 51 12.02 12.66 4.85
C GLY A 51 12.81 11.46 4.33
N PHE A 52 13.94 11.10 4.96
CA PHE A 52 14.75 9.96 4.52
C PHE A 52 14.05 8.61 4.76
N LEU A 53 13.59 8.35 5.99
CA LEU A 53 12.91 7.11 6.38
C LEU A 53 11.52 7.02 5.73
N SER A 54 10.77 8.12 5.72
CA SER A 54 9.46 8.21 5.08
C SER A 54 9.59 7.93 3.58
N GLY A 55 10.61 8.49 2.91
CA GLY A 55 10.92 8.20 1.50
C GLY A 55 11.23 6.72 1.25
N LEU A 56 11.99 6.07 2.14
CA LEU A 56 12.27 4.63 2.05
C LEU A 56 11.01 3.78 2.24
N VAL A 57 10.17 4.09 3.24
CA VAL A 57 8.90 3.39 3.45
C VAL A 57 8.01 3.52 2.22
N HIS A 58 7.92 4.71 1.63
CA HIS A 58 7.15 4.94 0.41
C HIS A 58 7.67 4.08 -0.74
N LEU A 59 8.98 4.10 -1.01
CA LEU A 59 9.62 3.32 -2.07
C LEU A 59 9.39 1.81 -1.91
N LEU A 60 9.56 1.29 -0.70
CA LEU A 60 9.39 -0.13 -0.40
C LEU A 60 7.93 -0.57 -0.53
N THR A 61 6.99 0.28 -0.13
CA THR A 61 5.55 -0.07 -0.09
C THR A 61 4.80 0.33 -1.36
N LEU A 62 5.39 1.12 -2.25
CA LEU A 62 4.75 1.61 -3.47
C LEU A 62 4.21 0.48 -4.35
N LEU A 63 5.09 -0.41 -4.81
CA LEU A 63 4.70 -1.52 -5.68
C LEU A 63 3.64 -2.45 -5.07
N PRO A 64 3.79 -2.94 -3.82
CA PRO A 64 2.79 -3.83 -3.23
C PRO A 64 1.46 -3.11 -2.99
N SER A 65 1.47 -1.80 -2.70
CA SER A 65 0.25 -0.99 -2.58
C SER A 65 -0.49 -0.87 -3.92
N LEU A 66 0.24 -0.61 -5.01
CA LEU A 66 -0.33 -0.60 -6.36
C LEU A 66 -0.85 -1.99 -6.75
N ALA A 67 -0.10 -3.05 -6.45
CA ALA A 67 -0.46 -4.43 -6.78
C ALA A 67 -1.72 -4.88 -6.05
N VAL A 68 -1.84 -4.66 -4.74
CA VAL A 68 -3.05 -5.02 -3.97
C VAL A 68 -4.24 -4.17 -4.40
N GLY A 69 -4.05 -2.88 -4.68
CA GLY A 69 -5.10 -2.02 -5.23
C GLY A 69 -5.61 -2.54 -6.58
N ALA A 70 -4.73 -3.03 -7.44
CA ALA A 70 -5.10 -3.48 -8.79
C ALA A 70 -5.91 -4.77 -8.69
N ARG A 71 -5.45 -5.71 -7.86
CA ARG A 71 -6.20 -6.94 -7.53
C ARG A 71 -7.55 -6.64 -6.89
N ARG A 72 -7.65 -5.59 -6.08
CA ARG A 72 -8.93 -5.16 -5.49
C ARG A 72 -9.90 -4.58 -6.53
N LEU A 73 -9.39 -3.82 -7.48
CA LEU A 73 -10.20 -3.30 -8.60
C LEU A 73 -10.67 -4.41 -9.54
N HIS A 74 -9.80 -5.40 -9.81
CA HIS A 74 -10.16 -6.59 -10.58
C HIS A 74 -11.29 -7.39 -9.91
N ASP A 75 -11.38 -7.38 -8.58
CA ASP A 75 -12.46 -8.02 -7.82
C ASP A 75 -13.84 -7.38 -8.07
N ILE A 76 -13.89 -6.08 -8.44
CA ILE A 76 -15.12 -5.37 -8.81
C ILE A 76 -15.28 -5.21 -10.34
N GLY A 77 -14.53 -5.96 -11.14
CA GLY A 77 -14.60 -5.93 -12.60
C GLY A 77 -14.03 -4.66 -13.24
N ARG A 78 -13.24 -3.87 -12.50
CA ARG A 78 -12.56 -2.66 -13.01
C ARG A 78 -11.11 -2.96 -13.35
N SER A 79 -10.54 -2.24 -14.32
CA SER A 79 -9.11 -2.35 -14.63
C SER A 79 -8.25 -1.80 -13.49
N GLY A 80 -7.08 -2.40 -13.23
CA GLY A 80 -6.12 -1.86 -12.26
C GLY A 80 -5.70 -0.41 -12.52
N TRP A 81 -5.70 0.01 -13.79
CA TRP A 81 -5.46 1.40 -14.21
C TRP A 81 -6.46 2.41 -13.65
N SER A 82 -7.63 1.97 -13.17
CA SER A 82 -8.61 2.86 -12.53
C SER A 82 -8.06 3.54 -11.27
N GLN A 83 -6.93 3.08 -10.70
CA GLN A 83 -6.22 3.78 -9.63
C GLN A 83 -5.73 5.17 -10.04
N LEU A 84 -5.42 5.39 -11.33
CA LEU A 84 -4.92 6.69 -11.81
C LEU A 84 -5.93 7.82 -11.63
N LEU A 85 -7.22 7.50 -11.48
CA LEU A 85 -8.24 8.48 -11.15
C LEU A 85 -7.94 9.22 -9.83
N LEU A 86 -7.21 8.59 -8.91
CA LEU A 86 -6.79 9.22 -7.64
C LEU A 86 -5.77 10.36 -7.86
N ILE A 87 -5.08 10.37 -9.01
CA ILE A 87 -4.04 11.34 -9.35
C ILE A 87 -4.62 12.51 -10.16
N ILE A 88 -5.87 12.39 -10.65
CA ILE A 88 -6.52 13.47 -11.38
C ILE A 88 -6.94 14.56 -10.37
N PRO A 89 -6.42 15.79 -10.48
CA PRO A 89 -6.87 16.89 -9.65
C PRO A 89 -8.33 17.21 -9.99
N ILE A 90 -9.22 17.08 -9.01
CA ILE A 90 -10.61 17.55 -9.13
C ILE A 90 -10.59 18.99 -8.61
N LEU A 91 -10.65 19.95 -9.54
CA LEU A 91 -10.71 21.40 -9.24
C LEU A 91 -12.13 21.82 -8.88
#